data_AF-A0AAV7HB93-F1
#
_entry.id   AF-A0AAV7HB93-F1
#
_cell.length_a   1.000
_cell.length_b   1.000
_cell.length_c   1.000
_cell.angle_alpha   90.00
_cell.angle_beta   90.00
_cell.angle_gamma   90.00
#
_symmetry.space_group_name_H-M   'P 1'
#
loop_
_entity.id
_entity.type
_entity.pdbx_description
1 polymer ?
#
loop_
_entity_poly.entity_id
_entity_poly.type
_entity_poly.pdbx_seq_one_letter_code
_entity_poly.pdbx_strand_id
1 'polypeptide(L)'
;MRGLDEFVEKILEVYLQSVNILDVQEKNIIQVAISLSNKKIFELVTSKLTGRNAMFPSRLLYARENMMWSMNLHYNKKNTILHYAAKVTVNVEVAGALQMQKDLQWFEKVMKFMPMVLQYSRNVERMTTQDCF
;
A
#
# COMPACT_ATOMS: atom_id res chain seq x y z
N MET A 1 -10.24 25.03 -1.06
CA MET A 1 -10.54 23.85 -0.21
C MET A 1 -9.22 23.12 0.00
N ARG A 2 -8.86 22.80 1.25
CA ARG A 2 -7.66 21.99 1.54
C ARG A 2 -7.89 20.56 1.09
N GLY A 3 -6.93 19.96 0.37
CA GLY A 3 -7.00 18.57 -0.04
C GLY A 3 -6.83 17.59 1.13
N LEU A 4 -7.25 16.33 0.97
CA LEU A 4 -7.06 15.27 1.97
C LEU A 4 -5.57 15.07 2.30
N ASP A 5 -4.70 15.23 1.30
CA ASP A 5 -3.24 15.20 1.41
C ASP A 5 -2.70 16.25 2.38
N GLU A 6 -3.21 17.48 2.35
CA GLU A 6 -2.80 18.56 3.27
C GLU A 6 -3.19 18.26 4.72
N PHE A 7 -4.36 17.66 4.94
CA PHE A 7 -4.79 17.24 6.28
C PHE A 7 -3.90 16.13 6.83
N VAL A 8 -3.59 15.13 6.00
CA VAL A 8 -2.73 14.02 6.38
C VAL A 8 -1.32 14.52 6.71
N GLU A 9 -0.76 15.40 5.88
CA GLU A 9 0.51 16.06 6.17
C GLU A 9 0.48 16.78 7.51
N LYS A 10 -0.57 17.57 7.76
CA LYS A 10 -0.65 18.33 9.02
C LYS A 10 -0.76 17.43 10.26
N ILE A 11 -1.50 16.33 10.15
CA ILE A 11 -1.60 15.35 11.23
C ILE A 11 -0.23 14.69 11.49
N LEU A 12 0.51 14.33 10.44
CA LEU A 12 1.82 13.69 10.59
C LEU A 12 2.90 14.65 11.11
N GLU A 13 2.79 15.96 10.81
CA GLU A 13 3.66 16.99 11.41
C GLU A 13 3.46 17.13 12.92
N VAL A 14 2.20 17.15 13.38
CA VAL A 14 1.87 17.37 14.79
C VAL A 14 1.95 16.08 15.60
N TYR A 15 1.50 14.96 15.02
CA TYR A 15 1.37 13.66 15.65
C TYR A 15 2.06 12.58 14.82
N LEU A 16 3.39 12.61 14.77
CA LEU A 16 4.21 11.64 14.03
C LEU A 16 3.84 10.17 14.32
N GLN A 17 3.49 9.87 15.58
CA GLN A 17 3.12 8.53 16.03
C GLN A 17 1.83 7.99 15.41
N SER A 18 0.97 8.86 14.87
CA SER A 18 -0.27 8.47 14.19
C SER A 18 -0.02 7.57 12.98
N VAL A 19 1.19 7.57 12.41
CA VAL A 19 1.60 6.65 11.34
C VAL A 19 1.46 5.17 11.73
N ASN A 20 1.47 4.88 13.04
CA ASN A 20 1.32 3.52 13.59
C ASN A 20 -0.14 3.09 13.77
N ILE A 21 -1.09 4.01 13.61
CA ILE A 21 -2.52 3.70 13.72
C ILE A 21 -2.92 2.88 12.50
N LEU A 22 -3.67 1.81 12.76
CA LEU A 22 -4.28 0.99 11.73
C LEU A 22 -5.73 1.43 11.55
N ASP A 23 -6.25 1.31 10.33
CA ASP A 23 -7.67 1.51 10.07
C ASP A 23 -8.51 0.35 10.64
N VAL A 24 -9.83 0.44 10.46
CA VAL A 24 -10.78 -0.60 10.91
C VAL A 24 -10.56 -1.96 10.24
N GLN A 25 -9.82 -2.01 9.13
CA GLN A 25 -9.45 -3.22 8.39
C GLN A 25 -8.01 -3.65 8.71
N GLU A 26 -7.42 -3.12 9.79
CA GLU A 26 -6.03 -3.37 10.22
C GLU A 26 -4.97 -2.93 9.20
N LYS A 27 -5.29 -2.00 8.31
CA LYS A 27 -4.35 -1.47 7.32
C LYS A 27 -3.63 -0.26 7.86
N ASN A 28 -2.32 -0.23 7.67
CA ASN A 28 -1.56 0.99 7.91
C ASN A 28 -1.77 2.02 6.79
N ILE A 29 -1.32 3.24 7.02
CA ILE A 29 -1.47 4.36 6.08
C ILE A 29 -0.91 4.09 4.67
N ILE A 30 0.14 3.25 4.54
CA ILE A 30 0.74 2.89 3.24
C ILE A 30 -0.20 1.94 2.49
N GLN A 31 -0.71 0.91 3.17
CA GLN A 31 -1.69 -0.03 2.59
C GLN A 31 -2.96 0.70 2.14
N VAL A 32 -3.45 1.66 2.93
CA VAL A 32 -4.60 2.50 2.57
C VAL A 32 -4.30 3.36 1.36
N ALA A 33 -3.17 4.07 1.35
CA ALA A 33 -2.76 4.92 0.22
C ALA A 33 -2.63 4.11 -1.09
N ILE A 34 -2.10 2.89 -1.00
CA ILE A 34 -1.98 1.99 -2.16
C ILE A 34 -3.33 1.51 -2.66
N SER A 35 -4.20 1.08 -1.75
CA SER A 35 -5.54 0.58 -2.10
C SER A 35 -6.40 1.65 -2.78
N LEU A 36 -6.17 2.93 -2.48
CA LEU A 36 -6.88 4.08 -3.06
C LEU A 36 -6.12 4.71 -4.24
N SER A 37 -4.99 4.15 -4.67
CA SER A 37 -4.09 4.74 -5.67
C SER A 37 -3.71 6.21 -5.37
N ASN A 38 -3.67 6.58 -4.09
CA ASN A 38 -3.39 7.95 -3.66
C ASN A 38 -1.87 8.21 -3.63
N LYS A 39 -1.35 8.58 -4.80
CA LYS A 39 0.08 8.81 -5.05
C LYS A 39 0.70 9.82 -4.08
N LYS A 40 -0.02 10.90 -3.78
CA LYS A 40 0.48 11.99 -2.92
C LYS A 40 0.73 11.53 -1.49
N ILE A 41 -0.24 10.85 -0.87
CA ILE A 41 -0.07 10.32 0.49
C ILE A 41 1.01 9.25 0.52
N PHE A 42 1.05 8.37 -0.48
CA PHE A 42 2.09 7.35 -0.58
C PHE A 42 3.50 7.96 -0.63
N GLU A 43 3.71 8.98 -1.47
CA GLU A 43 4.98 9.70 -1.58
C GLU A 43 5.34 10.45 -0.30
N LEU A 44 4.37 11.15 0.30
CA LEU A 44 4.54 11.84 1.56
C LEU A 44 5.07 10.88 2.64
N VAL A 45 4.42 9.73 2.83
CA VAL A 45 4.80 8.76 3.85
C VAL A 45 6.12 8.07 3.53
N THR A 46 6.33 7.65 2.27
CA THR A 46 7.58 6.96 1.87
C THR A 46 8.80 7.86 1.91
N SER A 47 8.67 9.16 1.64
CA SER A 47 9.77 10.13 1.79
C SER A 47 10.32 10.21 3.21
N LYS A 48 9.48 9.92 4.22
CA LYS A 48 9.84 9.93 5.65
C LYS A 48 10.31 8.56 6.17
N LEU A 49 10.27 7.51 5.33
CA LEU A 49 10.78 6.17 5.63
C LEU A 49 12.24 5.98 5.22
N THR A 50 12.73 6.78 4.25
CA THR A 50 14.05 6.61 3.64
C THR A 50 14.97 7.81 3.92
N GLY A 51 16.28 7.57 4.02
CA GLY A 51 17.29 8.62 4.16
C GLY A 51 17.84 8.81 5.58
N ARG A 52 18.74 9.80 5.75
CA ARG A 52 19.46 10.03 7.02
C ARG A 52 18.58 10.51 8.18
N ASN A 53 17.37 11.00 7.89
CA ASN A 53 16.42 11.49 8.88
C ASN A 53 15.07 10.76 8.73
N ALA A 54 15.11 9.44 8.54
CA ALA A 54 13.92 8.60 8.51
C ALA A 54 13.18 8.74 9.85
N MET A 55 11.95 9.24 9.80
CA MET A 55 11.12 9.49 10.98
C MET A 55 10.11 8.37 11.21
N PHE A 56 9.80 7.60 10.16
CA PHE A 56 8.82 6.54 10.20
C PHE A 56 9.48 5.16 10.29
N PRO A 57 8.84 4.20 10.98
CA PRO A 57 9.40 2.89 11.14
C PRO A 57 9.29 2.08 9.84
N SER A 58 10.41 1.51 9.39
CA SER A 58 10.49 0.70 8.16
C SER A 58 9.49 -0.46 8.15
N ARG A 59 9.09 -0.96 9.33
CA ARG A 59 8.05 -2.01 9.52
C ARG A 59 6.74 -1.74 8.77
N LEU A 60 6.42 -0.47 8.47
CA LEU A 60 5.23 -0.12 7.69
C LEU A 60 5.25 -0.71 6.27
N LEU A 61 6.43 -0.84 5.66
CA LEU A 61 6.61 -1.47 4.33
C LEU A 61 6.51 -3.00 4.39
N TYR A 62 6.78 -3.59 5.56
CA TYR A 62 6.72 -5.04 5.79
C TYR A 62 5.34 -5.52 6.23
N ALA A 63 4.37 -4.61 6.37
CA ALA A 63 3.02 -4.97 6.77
C ALA A 63 2.39 -5.95 5.78
N ARG A 64 1.73 -6.94 6.36
CA ARG A 64 0.90 -7.90 5.64
C ARG A 64 -0.54 -7.70 6.06
N GLU A 65 -1.46 -8.06 5.19
CA GLU A 65 -2.87 -8.21 5.54
C GLU A 65 -2.99 -9.09 6.80
N ASN A 66 -3.69 -8.56 7.81
CA ASN A 66 -3.86 -9.22 9.10
C ASN A 66 -5.24 -9.89 9.20
N MET A 67 -5.34 -10.84 10.11
CA MET A 67 -6.37 -11.86 10.22
C MET A 67 -7.63 -11.40 10.96
N MET A 68 -7.58 -10.31 11.73
CA MET A 68 -8.56 -10.08 12.80
C MET A 68 -9.88 -9.49 12.30
N TRP A 69 -9.85 -8.64 11.25
CA TRP A 69 -11.07 -8.03 10.71
C TRP A 69 -11.84 -8.95 9.74
N SER A 70 -11.18 -9.93 9.12
CA SER A 70 -11.83 -10.85 8.18
C SER A 70 -12.63 -11.91 8.94
N MET A 71 -13.90 -11.61 9.23
CA MET A 71 -14.86 -12.53 9.87
C MET A 71 -15.05 -13.84 9.09
N ASN A 72 -14.57 -13.91 7.84
CA ASN A 72 -14.43 -15.12 7.05
C ASN A 72 -12.96 -15.59 7.05
N LEU A 73 -12.67 -16.64 7.82
CA LEU A 73 -11.35 -17.32 7.90
C LEU A 73 -10.78 -17.76 6.53
N HIS A 74 -11.60 -17.74 5.47
CA HIS A 74 -11.23 -18.11 4.10
C HIS A 74 -10.70 -16.95 3.24
N TYR A 75 -10.66 -15.71 3.74
CA TYR A 75 -10.18 -14.54 3.00
C TYR A 75 -9.04 -13.83 3.74
N ASN A 76 -8.03 -14.59 4.17
CA ASN A 76 -6.78 -14.01 4.66
C ASN A 76 -5.67 -14.38 3.70
N LYS A 77 -5.32 -13.49 2.78
CA LYS A 77 -4.30 -13.79 1.78
C LYS A 77 -2.88 -13.53 2.30
N LYS A 78 -2.69 -12.89 3.45
CA LYS A 78 -1.38 -12.36 3.91
C LYS A 78 -0.66 -11.55 2.82
N ASN A 79 -1.45 -10.80 2.06
CA ASN A 79 -0.99 -9.94 0.98
C ASN A 79 0.00 -8.90 1.51
N THR A 80 1.16 -8.77 0.86
CA THR A 80 2.10 -7.66 1.09
C THR A 80 1.56 -6.39 0.43
N ILE A 81 2.15 -5.23 0.73
CA ILE A 81 1.74 -3.96 0.09
C ILE A 81 1.87 -3.98 -1.44
N LEU A 82 2.74 -4.82 -2.00
CA LEU A 82 2.88 -4.98 -3.45
C LEU A 82 1.72 -5.83 -4.05
N HIS A 83 1.15 -6.78 -3.29
CA HIS A 83 -0.07 -7.47 -3.70
C HIS A 83 -1.27 -6.52 -3.74
N TYR A 84 -1.33 -5.55 -2.82
CA TYR A 84 -2.34 -4.49 -2.88
C TYR A 84 -2.19 -3.62 -4.13
N ALA A 85 -0.96 -3.30 -4.54
CA ALA A 85 -0.70 -2.53 -5.75
C ALA A 85 -0.98 -3.33 -7.04
N ALA A 86 -0.86 -4.65 -7.00
CA ALA A 86 -1.18 -5.53 -8.12
C ALA A 86 -2.68 -5.73 -8.33
N LYS A 87 -3.51 -5.39 -7.34
CA LYS A 87 -4.95 -5.57 -7.45
C LYS A 87 -5.52 -4.63 -8.51
N VAL A 88 -5.78 -5.17 -9.69
CA VAL A 88 -6.51 -4.47 -10.75
C VAL A 88 -7.93 -4.21 -10.24
N THR A 89 -8.30 -2.94 -10.12
CA THR A 89 -9.59 -2.52 -9.53
C THR A 89 -10.71 -2.43 -10.57
N VAL A 90 -10.38 -2.60 -11.85
CA VAL A 90 -11.31 -2.43 -12.97
C VAL A 90 -11.41 -3.75 -13.73
N ASN A 91 -12.63 -4.13 -14.14
CA ASN A 91 -12.82 -5.31 -14.99
C ASN A 91 -11.98 -5.13 -16.27
N VAL A 92 -11.10 -6.08 -16.59
CA VAL A 92 -10.21 -6.04 -17.77
C VAL A 92 -11.01 -5.90 -19.08
N GLU A 93 -12.24 -6.42 -19.13
CA GLU A 93 -13.15 -6.28 -20.27
C GLU A 93 -13.73 -4.86 -20.42
N VAL A 94 -13.70 -4.07 -19.34
CA VAL A 94 -14.21 -2.68 -19.26
C VAL A 94 -13.07 -1.67 -19.22
N ALA A 95 -11.89 -2.08 -18.75
CA ALA A 95 -10.72 -1.23 -18.59
C ALA A 95 -10.07 -0.97 -19.96
N GLY A 96 -10.19 0.26 -20.44
CA GLY A 96 -9.43 0.68 -21.62
C GLY A 96 -7.91 0.64 -21.37
N ALA A 97 -7.12 0.51 -22.43
CA ALA A 97 -5.65 0.42 -22.38
C ALA A 97 -4.99 1.54 -21.53
N LEU A 98 -5.59 2.73 -21.50
CA LEU A 98 -5.11 3.85 -20.68
C LEU A 98 -5.19 3.57 -19.16
N GLN A 99 -6.22 2.85 -18.70
CA GLN A 99 -6.34 2.49 -17.29
C GLN A 99 -5.32 1.41 -16.94
N MET A 100 -5.17 0.39 -17.78
CA MET A 100 -4.14 -0.64 -17.60
C MET A 100 -2.73 -0.02 -17.54
N GLN A 101 -2.44 0.97 -18.38
CA GLN A 101 -1.17 1.69 -18.35
C GLN A 101 -0.97 2.44 -17.01
N LYS A 102 -2.02 3.09 -16.48
CA LYS A 102 -1.95 3.78 -15.19
C LYS A 102 -1.73 2.82 -14.03
N ASP A 103 -2.37 1.66 -14.06
CA ASP A 103 -2.24 0.62 -13.05
C ASP A 103 -0.83 0.02 -13.08
N LEU A 104 -0.27 -0.23 -14.28
CA LEU A 104 1.11 -0.68 -14.42
C LEU A 104 2.12 0.34 -13.89
N GLN A 105 1.96 1.62 -14.26
CA GLN A 105 2.82 2.70 -13.72
C GLN A 105 2.71 2.83 -12.20
N TRP A 106 1.52 2.59 -11.65
CA TRP A 106 1.32 2.60 -10.21
C TRP A 106 2.03 1.42 -9.54
N PHE A 107 1.86 0.22 -10.08
CA PHE A 107 2.52 -0.99 -9.59
C PHE A 107 4.05 -0.86 -9.60
N GLU A 108 4.63 -0.44 -10.73
CA GLU A 108 6.08 -0.21 -10.86
C GLU A 108 6.59 0.83 -9.86
N LYS A 109 5.80 1.88 -9.60
CA LYS A 109 6.15 2.90 -8.62
C LYS A 109 6.19 2.31 -7.21
N VAL A 110 5.17 1.57 -6.79
CA VAL A 110 5.15 0.92 -5.47
C VAL A 110 6.32 -0.06 -5.33
N MET A 111 6.60 -0.84 -6.38
CA MET A 111 7.69 -1.82 -6.41
C MET A 111 9.07 -1.19 -6.12
N LYS A 112 9.33 0.03 -6.59
CA LYS A 112 10.61 0.74 -6.35
C LYS A 112 10.87 1.10 -4.89
N PHE A 113 9.82 1.28 -4.08
CA PHE A 113 9.94 1.58 -2.65
C PHE A 113 9.94 0.33 -1.77
N MET A 114 9.69 -0.85 -2.35
CA MET A 114 9.61 -2.08 -1.61
C MET A 114 10.99 -2.62 -1.23
N PRO A 115 11.18 -3.10 0.01
CA PRO A 115 12.32 -3.93 0.34
C PRO A 115 12.45 -5.08 -0.64
N MET A 116 13.65 -5.31 -1.18
CA MET A 116 13.91 -6.31 -2.22
C MET A 116 13.42 -7.71 -1.82
N VAL A 117 13.56 -8.08 -0.55
CA VAL A 117 13.10 -9.37 0.01
C VAL A 117 11.59 -9.59 -0.10
N LEU A 118 10.80 -8.52 -0.27
CA LEU A 118 9.35 -8.60 -0.40
C LEU A 118 8.86 -8.62 -1.84
N GLN A 119 9.69 -8.33 -2.84
CA GLN A 119 9.27 -8.34 -4.25
C GLN A 119 8.88 -9.74 -4.73
N TYR A 120 9.53 -10.77 -4.20
CA TYR A 120 9.24 -12.18 -4.51
C TYR A 120 8.44 -12.88 -3.40
N SER A 121 7.92 -12.11 -2.43
CA SER A 121 7.10 -12.70 -1.37
C SER A 121 5.82 -13.27 -1.96
N ARG A 122 5.45 -14.45 -1.45
CA ARG A 122 4.17 -15.08 -1.77
C ARG A 122 3.12 -14.75 -0.72
N ASN A 123 1.87 -14.69 -1.17
CA ASN A 123 0.69 -14.70 -0.31
C ASN A 123 0.39 -16.15 0.16
N VAL A 124 -0.67 -16.37 0.95
CA VAL A 124 -1.00 -17.74 1.42
C VAL A 124 -1.41 -18.68 0.29
N GLU A 125 -1.92 -18.14 -0.83
CA GLU A 125 -2.28 -18.88 -2.04
C GLU A 125 -1.05 -19.25 -2.86
N ARG A 126 0.16 -18.95 -2.34
CA ARG A 126 1.46 -19.16 -3.00
C ARG A 126 1.65 -18.33 -4.26
N MET A 127 0.81 -17.33 -4.48
CA MET A 127 0.92 -16.38 -5.58
C MET A 127 1.96 -15.32 -5.26
N THR A 128 2.79 -15.00 -6.24
CA THR A 128 3.59 -13.78 -6.27
C THR A 128 2.72 -12.61 -6.73
N THR A 129 3.25 -11.40 -6.63
CA THR A 129 2.55 -10.21 -7.13
C THR A 129 2.41 -10.18 -8.64
N GLN A 130 3.31 -10.86 -9.37
CA GLN A 130 3.19 -11.03 -10.82
C GLN A 130 2.04 -11.97 -11.19
N ASP A 131 1.79 -13.00 -10.38
CA ASP A 131 0.66 -13.91 -10.56
C ASP A 131 -0.70 -13.22 -10.28
N CYS A 132 -0.69 -12.12 -9.51
CA CYS A 132 -1.89 -11.36 -9.15
C CYS A 132 -2.20 -10.18 -10.07
N PHE A 133 -1.30 -9.82 -11.01
CA PHE A 133 -1.43 -8.66 -11.89
C PHE A 133 -2.19 -9.00 -13.18
#